data_AF-G7GSJ9-F1
#
_entry.id   AF-G7GSJ9-F1
#
_cell.length_a   1.000
_cell.length_b   1.000
_cell.length_c   1.000
_cell.angle_alpha   90.00
_cell.angle_beta   90.00
_cell.angle_gamma   90.00
#
_symmetry.space_group_name_H-M   'P 1'
#
loop_
_entity.id
_entity.type
_entity.pdbx_description
1 polymer ?
#
loop_
_entity_poly.entity_id
_entity_poly.type
_entity_poly.pdbx_seq_one_letter_code
_entity_poly.pdbx_strand_id
1 'polypeptide(L)'
;MGFMGKENTPETNYLEDTGARFVRIELKDGRFRLIGQFFSPSEYEFSYSLDADATRQFADLLGLPLDDEFLAAVAARFERSNSQIEDFLKDNEIPHMFWNHWETPDGPW
;
A
#
# COMPACT_ATOMS: atom_id res chain seq x y z
N MET A 1 -15.63 26.41 -17.67
CA MET A 1 -15.72 25.48 -16.54
C MET A 1 -14.41 24.72 -16.45
N GLY A 2 -13.62 24.94 -15.40
CA GLY A 2 -12.32 24.28 -15.20
C GLY A 2 -12.51 22.88 -14.64
N PHE A 3 -12.23 21.86 -15.44
CA PHE A 3 -12.01 20.52 -14.94
C PHE A 3 -10.57 20.48 -14.42
N MET A 4 -10.43 20.67 -13.12
CA MET A 4 -9.20 20.44 -12.37
C MET A 4 -8.72 19.03 -12.70
N GLY A 5 -7.55 18.92 -13.33
CA GLY A 5 -6.97 17.65 -13.69
C GLY A 5 -6.90 16.77 -12.46
N LYS A 6 -7.51 15.58 -12.53
CA LYS A 6 -7.18 14.52 -11.58
C LYS A 6 -5.69 14.29 -11.75
N GLU A 7 -4.88 14.72 -10.80
CA GLU A 7 -3.49 14.32 -10.74
C GLU A 7 -3.48 12.79 -10.84
N ASN A 8 -2.91 12.26 -11.93
CA ASN A 8 -2.70 10.83 -12.10
C ASN A 8 -1.74 10.43 -10.98
N THR A 9 -2.29 10.03 -9.84
CA THR A 9 -1.50 9.48 -8.75
C THR A 9 -1.04 8.11 -9.23
N PRO A 10 0.27 7.86 -9.38
CA PRO A 10 0.74 6.54 -9.76
C PRO A 10 0.26 5.54 -8.71
N GLU A 11 -0.44 4.51 -9.18
CA GLU A 11 -0.97 3.42 -8.38
C GLU A 11 -0.71 2.08 -9.09
N THR A 12 -0.51 1.03 -8.31
CA THR A 12 -0.41 -0.35 -8.80
C THR A 12 -1.32 -1.22 -7.94
N ASN A 13 -2.12 -2.04 -8.61
CA ASN A 13 -3.11 -2.90 -7.99
C ASN A 13 -2.81 -4.36 -8.33
N TYR A 14 -2.91 -5.26 -7.36
CA TYR A 14 -2.72 -6.69 -7.57
C TYR A 14 -3.53 -7.52 -6.58
N LEU A 15 -3.86 -8.75 -6.99
CA LEU A 15 -4.42 -9.77 -6.10
C LEU A 15 -3.28 -10.58 -5.52
N GLU A 16 -3.30 -10.79 -4.20
CA GLU A 16 -2.40 -11.77 -3.56
C GLU A 16 -2.82 -13.19 -3.97
N ASP A 17 -1.84 -14.10 -4.09
CA ASP A 17 -1.99 -15.46 -4.63
C ASP A 17 -3.10 -16.29 -3.95
N THR A 18 -3.39 -15.99 -2.67
CA THR A 18 -4.48 -16.61 -1.91
C THR A 18 -5.89 -16.28 -2.44
N GLY A 19 -6.03 -15.34 -3.37
CA GLY A 19 -7.29 -14.95 -4.02
C GLY A 19 -8.29 -14.19 -3.14
N ALA A 20 -8.05 -14.13 -1.83
CA ALA A 20 -8.94 -13.50 -0.84
C ALA A 20 -8.54 -12.05 -0.50
N ARG A 21 -7.51 -11.51 -1.15
CA ARG A 21 -6.93 -10.20 -0.81
C ARG A 21 -6.61 -9.39 -2.06
N PHE A 22 -7.16 -8.19 -2.11
CA PHE A 22 -6.78 -7.16 -3.07
C PHE A 22 -5.81 -6.20 -2.40
N VAL A 23 -4.74 -5.85 -3.11
CA VAL A 23 -3.72 -4.93 -2.62
C VAL A 23 -3.54 -3.81 -3.62
N ARG A 24 -3.51 -2.59 -3.10
CA ARG A 24 -3.20 -1.37 -3.82
C ARG A 24 -1.99 -0.72 -3.17
N ILE A 25 -1.01 -0.35 -3.98
CA ILE A 25 0.07 0.55 -3.57
C ILE A 25 0.00 1.83 -4.39
N GLU A 26 0.25 2.97 -3.75
CA GLU A 26 0.23 4.28 -4.38
C GLU A 26 1.43 5.11 -3.93
N LEU A 27 1.87 6.02 -4.81
CA LEU A 27 2.91 7.00 -4.52
C LEU A 27 2.33 8.39 -4.81
N LYS A 28 2.10 9.19 -3.77
CA LYS A 28 1.51 10.53 -3.90
C LYS A 28 2.33 11.56 -3.15
N ASP A 29 2.74 12.64 -3.79
CA ASP A 29 3.54 13.70 -3.17
C ASP A 29 4.81 13.15 -2.46
N GLY A 30 5.41 12.10 -3.04
CA GLY A 30 6.56 11.39 -2.46
C GLY A 30 6.23 10.50 -1.25
N ARG A 31 4.95 10.23 -0.97
CA ARG A 31 4.48 9.37 0.11
C ARG A 31 4.00 8.04 -0.43
N PHE A 32 4.58 6.96 0.05
CA PHE A 32 4.16 5.61 -0.26
C PHE A 32 2.99 5.21 0.64
N ARG A 33 1.99 4.55 0.05
CA ARG A 33 0.90 3.94 0.78
C ARG A 33 0.63 2.54 0.26
N LEU A 34 0.43 1.61 1.17
CA LEU A 34 0.00 0.25 0.93
C LEU A 34 -1.39 0.10 1.54
N ILE A 35 -2.35 -0.36 0.75
CA ILE A 35 -3.73 -0.58 1.15
C ILE A 35 -4.06 -2.02 0.79
N GLY A 36 -4.55 -2.79 1.75
CA GLY A 36 -5.03 -4.14 1.48
C GLY A 36 -6.47 -4.29 1.93
N GLN A 37 -7.24 -4.99 1.11
CA GLN A 37 -8.64 -5.30 1.33
C GLN A 37 -8.82 -6.81 1.29
N PHE A 38 -9.39 -7.34 2.36
CA PHE A 38 -9.67 -8.75 2.56
C PHE A 38 -11.15 -9.02 2.30
N PHE A 39 -11.41 -10.00 1.44
CA PHE A 39 -12.75 -10.48 1.13
C PHE A 39 -12.93 -11.89 1.69
N SER A 40 -13.34 -11.98 2.95
CA SER A 40 -13.76 -13.21 3.64
C SER A 40 -15.09 -12.92 4.36
N PRO A 41 -15.68 -13.78 5.23
CA PRO A 41 -17.05 -13.53 5.73
C PRO A 41 -17.22 -12.24 6.54
N SER A 42 -16.15 -11.49 6.78
CA SER A 42 -16.20 -10.07 7.14
C SER A 42 -15.18 -9.33 6.28
N GLU A 43 -15.61 -8.22 5.68
CA GLU A 43 -14.75 -7.36 4.87
C GLU A 43 -13.87 -6.51 5.78
N TYR A 44 -12.59 -6.45 5.45
CA TYR A 44 -11.60 -5.73 6.25
C TYR A 44 -10.63 -4.99 5.35
N GLU A 45 -10.46 -3.70 5.60
CA GLU A 45 -9.47 -2.85 4.94
C GLU A 45 -8.40 -2.43 5.95
N PHE A 46 -7.15 -2.43 5.50
CA PHE A 46 -6.04 -1.85 6.25
C PHE A 46 -5.18 -0.99 5.33
N SER A 47 -4.45 -0.04 5.94
CA SER A 47 -3.47 0.76 5.23
C SER A 47 -2.22 1.01 6.05
N TYR A 48 -1.07 0.97 5.37
CA TYR A 48 0.22 1.45 5.83
C TYR A 48 0.58 2.70 5.03
N SER A 49 0.89 3.79 5.73
CA SER A 49 1.24 5.07 5.10
C SER A 49 2.60 5.54 5.59
N LEU A 50 3.49 5.88 4.66
CA LEU A 50 4.81 6.43 4.93
C LEU A 50 4.78 7.93 4.62
N ASP A 51 5.46 8.74 5.43
CA ASP A 51 5.75 10.12 5.02
C ASP A 51 6.83 10.17 3.92
N ALA A 52 7.17 11.37 3.45
CA ALA A 52 8.10 11.52 2.33
C ALA A 52 9.54 11.09 2.67
N ASP A 53 9.99 11.28 3.91
CA ASP A 53 11.33 10.88 4.33
C ASP A 53 11.40 9.37 4.57
N ALA A 54 10.38 8.79 5.19
CA ALA A 54 10.23 7.34 5.33
C ALA A 54 10.14 6.64 3.96
N THR A 55 9.47 7.27 2.98
CA THR A 55 9.37 6.74 1.60
C THR A 55 10.73 6.77 0.89
N ARG A 56 11.53 7.83 1.08
CA ARG A 56 12.91 7.87 0.57
C ARG A 56 13.79 6.82 1.21
N GLN A 57 13.68 6.65 2.53
CA GLN A 57 14.40 5.59 3.25
C GLN A 57 14.00 4.20 2.73
N PHE A 58 12.70 3.97 2.53
CA PHE A 58 12.20 2.73 1.96
C PHE A 58 12.77 2.48 0.55
N ALA A 59 12.76 3.49 -0.31
CA ALA A 59 13.33 3.38 -1.66
C ALA A 59 14.84 3.11 -1.65
N ASP A 60 15.59 3.79 -0.77
CA ASP A 60 17.04 3.61 -0.58
C ASP A 60 17.39 2.19 -0.12
N LEU A 61 16.65 1.67 0.87
CA LEU A 61 16.81 0.30 1.37
C LEU A 61 16.51 -0.76 0.31
N LEU A 62 15.59 -0.47 -0.61
CA LEU A 62 15.30 -1.33 -1.75
C LEU A 62 16.30 -1.15 -2.91
N GLY A 63 17.11 -0.10 -2.89
CA GLY A 63 17.96 0.30 -4.01
C GLY A 63 17.16 0.69 -5.25
N LEU A 64 15.95 1.22 -5.06
CA LEU A 64 15.02 1.57 -6.14
C LEU A 64 14.91 3.10 -6.27
N PRO A 65 14.93 3.65 -7.50
CA PRO A 65 14.62 5.06 -7.73
C PRO A 65 13.12 5.35 -7.49
N LEU A 66 12.80 6.54 -6.98
CA LEU A 66 11.42 7.04 -6.86
C LEU A 66 10.94 7.65 -8.19
N ASP A 67 10.75 6.81 -9.19
CA ASP A 67 10.24 7.17 -10.51
C ASP A 67 8.91 6.47 -10.83
N ASP A 68 8.45 6.58 -12.09
CA ASP A 68 7.20 6.00 -12.55
C ASP A 68 7.15 4.45 -12.45
N GLU A 69 8.31 3.78 -12.38
CA GLU A 69 8.41 2.33 -12.26
C GLU A 69 8.53 1.85 -10.80
N PHE A 70 8.73 2.77 -9.85
CA PHE A 70 8.94 2.46 -8.44
C PHE A 70 7.90 1.47 -7.87
N LEU A 71 6.61 1.75 -8.08
CA LEU A 71 5.53 0.92 -7.54
C LEU A 71 5.52 -0.49 -8.16
N ALA A 72 5.74 -0.58 -9.47
CA ALA A 72 5.82 -1.87 -10.15
C ALA A 72 7.03 -2.67 -9.66
N ALA A 73 8.17 -2.01 -9.44
CA ALA A 73 9.38 -2.61 -8.89
C ALA A 73 9.19 -3.07 -7.44
N VAL A 74 8.53 -2.28 -6.59
CA VAL A 74 8.15 -2.69 -5.22
C VAL A 74 7.26 -3.93 -5.27
N ALA A 75 6.19 -3.90 -6.06
CA ALA A 75 5.29 -5.04 -6.18
C ALA A 75 6.01 -6.32 -6.66
N ALA A 76 6.94 -6.20 -7.62
CA ALA A 76 7.74 -7.32 -8.10
C ALA A 76 8.74 -7.82 -7.04
N ARG A 77 9.40 -6.90 -6.32
CA ARG A 77 10.43 -7.19 -5.30
C ARG A 77 9.91 -8.02 -4.13
N PHE A 78 8.63 -7.84 -3.81
CA PHE A 78 7.92 -8.54 -2.74
C PHE A 78 6.93 -9.58 -3.27
N GLU A 79 7.08 -10.01 -4.53
CA GLU A 79 6.27 -11.05 -5.15
C GLU A 79 4.76 -10.81 -5.01
N ARG A 80 4.35 -9.52 -5.03
CA ARG A 80 2.97 -9.08 -4.84
C ARG A 80 2.36 -9.57 -3.52
N SER A 81 3.16 -9.63 -2.45
CA SER A 81 2.69 -9.92 -1.09
C SER A 81 2.72 -8.68 -0.19
N ASN A 82 1.59 -8.34 0.42
CA ASN A 82 1.54 -7.23 1.40
C ASN A 82 2.28 -7.58 2.69
N SER A 83 2.26 -8.86 3.07
CA SER A 83 2.81 -9.30 4.35
C SER A 83 4.34 -9.20 4.31
N GLN A 84 4.97 -9.51 3.16
CA GLN A 84 6.39 -9.27 2.97
C GLN A 84 6.77 -7.77 2.99
N ILE A 85 5.92 -6.89 2.46
CA ILE A 85 6.15 -5.43 2.54
C ILE A 85 6.05 -4.99 4.01
N GLU A 86 5.01 -5.41 4.71
CA GLU A 86 4.79 -5.10 6.13
C GLU A 86 5.96 -5.57 7.01
N ASP A 87 6.40 -6.82 6.85
CA ASP A 87 7.52 -7.38 7.59
C ASP A 87 8.80 -6.58 7.30
N PHE A 88 9.05 -6.21 6.04
CA PHE A 88 10.19 -5.38 5.68
C PHE A 88 10.15 -3.99 6.33
N LEU A 89 9.00 -3.33 6.36
CA LEU A 89 8.85 -2.03 7.02
C LEU A 89 9.17 -2.13 8.52
N LYS A 90 8.72 -3.20 9.19
CA LYS A 90 8.96 -3.44 10.62
C LYS A 90 10.41 -3.81 10.90
N ASP A 91 11.00 -4.73 10.14
CA ASP A 91 12.36 -5.22 10.31
C ASP A 91 13.41 -4.11 10.13
N ASN A 92 13.10 -3.11 9.30
CA ASN A 92 13.97 -1.95 9.07
C ASN A 92 13.55 -0.71 9.88
N GLU A 93 12.61 -0.87 10.82
CA GLU A 93 12.12 0.20 11.69
C GLU A 93 11.68 1.46 10.93
N ILE A 94 11.15 1.29 9.71
CA ILE A 94 10.75 2.40 8.84
C ILE A 94 9.52 3.05 9.47
N PRO A 95 9.54 4.37 9.75
CA PRO A 95 8.38 5.06 10.32
C PRO A 95 7.16 4.93 9.41
N HIS A 96 6.07 4.39 9.94
CA HIS A 96 4.82 4.22 9.22
C HIS A 96 3.61 4.41 10.13
N MET A 97 2.51 4.89 9.56
CA MET A 97 1.20 4.88 10.20
C MET A 97 0.41 3.67 9.73
N PHE A 98 -0.08 2.88 10.67
CA PHE A 98 -1.00 1.78 10.42
C PHE A 98 -2.43 2.18 10.78
N TRP A 99 -3.38 1.87 9.90
CA TRP A 99 -4.81 2.03 10.16
C TRP A 99 -5.58 0.82 9.65
N ASN A 100 -6.65 0.45 10.34
CA ASN A 100 -7.54 -0.61 9.92
C ASN A 100 -9.03 -0.33 10.20
N HIS A 101 -9.88 -0.92 9.37
CA HIS A 101 -11.34 -0.85 9.48
C HIS A 101 -11.94 -2.21 9.19
N TRP A 102 -12.77 -2.69 10.11
CA TRP A 102 -13.55 -3.91 9.96
C TRP A 102 -15.02 -3.52 9.83
N GLU A 103 -15.69 -4.00 8.79
CA GLU A 103 -17.15 -3.96 8.72
C GLU A 103 -17.70 -5.27 9.28
N THR A 104 -18.34 -5.22 10.45
CA THR A 104 -19.12 -6.38 10.92
C THR A 104 -20.35 -6.56 10.05
N PRO A 105 -20.66 -7.79 9.59
CA PRO A 105 -21.89 -8.08 8.87
C PRO A 105 -23.19 -7.82 9.65
N ASP A 106 -23.16 -7.73 10.99
CA ASP A 106 -24.35 -7.51 11.82
C ASP A 106 -24.03 -6.76 13.12
N GLY A 107 -24.50 -5.51 13.24
CA GLY A 107 -24.69 -4.83 14.51
C GLY A 107 -26.19 -4.68 14.78
N PRO A 108 -26.71 -5.02 15.98
CA PRO A 108 -28.15 -5.01 16.23
C PRO A 108 -28.70 -3.58 16.26
N TRP A 109 -29.83 -3.40 15.57
CA TRP A 109 -30.73 -2.25 15.65
C TRP A 109 -31.36 -2.10 17.03
#